data_AF-A0A378Y6T4-F1
#
_entry.id   AF-A0A378Y6T4-F1
#
_cell.length_a   1.000
_cell.length_b   1.000
_cell.length_c   1.000
_cell.angle_alpha   90.00
_cell.angle_beta   90.00
_cell.angle_gamma   90.00
#
_symmetry.space_group_name_H-M   'P 1'
#
loop_
_entity.id
_entity.type
_entity.pdbx_description
1 polymer ?
#
loop_
_entity_poly.entity_id
_entity_poly.type
_entity_poly.pdbx_seq_one_letter_code
_entity_poly.pdbx_strand_id
1 'polypeptide(L)'
;MSAEAESRNGGGGEELTPRQLAASVFSKRLAELVAESVVSTEDDGPVRSLTLYSLAQHLELAYPDVPISQSGLYRLIHGEAIPRLDLIVALARVFDVAPEYFITEPNQ
;
A
#
# COMPACT_ATOMS: atom_id res chain seq x y z
N MET A 1 24.32 -36.23 -26.79
CA MET A 1 24.19 -36.98 -25.52
C MET A 1 25.16 -36.35 -24.56
N SER A 2 24.85 -35.85 -23.37
CA SER A 2 23.65 -35.66 -22.57
C SER A 2 24.10 -34.63 -21.51
N ALA A 3 23.45 -33.47 -21.41
CA ALA A 3 22.53 -33.13 -20.32
C ALA A 3 23.17 -33.08 -18.92
N GLU A 4 23.61 -31.90 -18.49
CA GLU A 4 23.55 -31.46 -17.09
C GLU A 4 23.12 -29.99 -17.09
N ALA A 5 21.82 -29.79 -17.27
CA ALA A 5 21.17 -28.57 -16.85
C ALA A 5 20.98 -28.65 -15.33
N GLU A 6 21.92 -28.09 -14.58
CA GLU A 6 21.69 -27.73 -13.17
C GLU A 6 20.61 -26.63 -13.13
N SER A 7 19.35 -27.07 -13.17
CA SER A 7 18.26 -26.29 -12.58
C SER A 7 18.54 -26.17 -11.10
N ARG A 8 19.17 -25.05 -10.70
CA ARG A 8 19.18 -24.63 -9.30
C ARG A 8 17.80 -24.11 -8.94
N ASN A 9 16.91 -25.07 -8.74
CA ASN A 9 15.70 -24.89 -7.96
C ASN A 9 16.13 -24.70 -6.50
N GLY A 10 16.32 -23.45 -6.10
CA GLY A 10 16.59 -23.03 -4.74
C GLY A 10 15.57 -22.00 -4.31
N GLY A 11 14.28 -22.34 -4.38
CA GLY A 11 13.22 -21.59 -3.71
C GLY A 11 13.39 -21.71 -2.21
N GLY A 12 14.28 -20.92 -1.63
CA GLY A 12 14.40 -20.76 -0.20
C GLY A 12 13.14 -20.04 0.30
N GLY A 13 12.42 -20.68 1.21
CA GLY A 13 11.50 -19.95 2.09
C GLY A 13 12.33 -19.05 3.00
N GLU A 14 12.84 -17.94 2.44
CA GLU A 14 13.50 -16.91 3.21
C GLU A 14 12.45 -16.24 4.09
N GLU A 15 12.58 -16.44 5.41
CA GLU A 15 11.83 -15.69 6.39
C GLU A 15 12.02 -14.20 6.11
N LEU A 16 10.92 -13.51 5.82
CA LEU A 16 10.94 -12.09 5.54
C LEU A 16 11.56 -11.35 6.72
N THR A 17 12.49 -10.43 6.44
CA THR A 17 13.00 -9.52 7.47
C THR A 17 11.85 -8.73 8.10
N PRO A 18 11.96 -8.25 9.36
CA PRO A 18 10.91 -7.43 9.98
C PRO A 18 10.49 -6.23 9.12
N ARG A 19 11.45 -5.65 8.39
CA ARG A 19 11.23 -4.58 7.41
C ARG A 19 10.35 -5.03 6.24
N GLN A 20 10.62 -6.19 5.66
CA GLN A 20 9.83 -6.74 4.56
C GLN A 20 8.44 -7.17 5.03
N LEU A 21 8.33 -7.74 6.24
CA LEU A 21 7.04 -8.03 6.87
C LEU A 21 6.21 -6.76 7.01
N ALA A 22 6.75 -5.71 7.64
CA ALA A 22 6.05 -4.44 7.81
C ALA A 22 5.60 -3.83 6.47
N ALA A 23 6.46 -3.86 5.45
CA ALA A 23 6.10 -3.38 4.11
C ALA A 23 4.98 -4.23 3.47
N SER A 24 5.00 -5.56 3.66
CA SER A 24 3.98 -6.47 3.14
C SER A 24 2.62 -6.30 3.84
N VAL A 25 2.61 -6.14 5.17
CA VAL A 25 1.37 -5.87 5.92
C VAL A 25 0.78 -4.55 5.46
N PHE A 26 1.60 -3.50 5.42
CA PHE A 26 1.17 -2.17 4.99
C PHE A 26 0.60 -2.18 3.57
N SER A 27 1.32 -2.82 2.63
CA SER A 27 0.92 -2.83 1.22
C SER A 27 -0.41 -3.52 1.00
N LYS A 28 -0.63 -4.67 1.65
CA LYS A 28 -1.90 -5.40 1.61
C LYS A 28 -3.06 -4.54 2.13
N ARG A 29 -2.88 -3.91 3.29
CA ARG A 29 -3.90 -3.07 3.93
C ARG A 29 -4.24 -1.82 3.12
N LEU A 30 -3.23 -1.19 2.53
CA LEU A 30 -3.46 -0.04 1.65
C LEU A 30 -4.14 -0.47 0.35
N ALA A 31 -3.75 -1.60 -0.24
CA ALA A 31 -4.38 -2.12 -1.45
C ALA A 31 -5.86 -2.49 -1.23
N GLU A 32 -6.17 -3.09 -0.08
CA GLU A 32 -7.55 -3.40 0.37
C GLU A 32 -8.40 -2.12 0.42
N LEU A 33 -7.94 -1.10 1.15
CA LEU A 33 -8.67 0.18 1.25
C LEU A 33 -8.84 0.87 -0.10
N VAL A 34 -7.81 0.88 -0.95
CA VAL A 34 -7.89 1.49 -2.29
C VAL A 34 -8.87 0.74 -3.19
N ALA A 35 -8.94 -0.59 -3.09
CA ALA A 35 -9.86 -1.41 -3.87
C ALA A 35 -11.33 -1.23 -3.42
N GLU A 36 -11.56 -1.08 -2.12
CA GLU A 36 -12.90 -0.88 -1.54
C GLU A 36 -13.38 0.57 -1.65
N SER A 37 -12.46 1.53 -1.74
CA SER A 37 -12.78 2.95 -1.84
C SER A 37 -13.30 3.32 -3.23
N VAL A 38 -14.61 3.41 -3.33
CA VAL A 38 -15.32 4.05 -4.44
C VAL A 38 -15.57 5.52 -4.12
N VAL A 39 -15.03 6.42 -4.94
CA VAL A 39 -15.27 7.86 -4.80
C VAL A 39 -16.61 8.17 -5.46
N SER A 40 -17.59 8.55 -4.66
CA SER A 40 -18.79 9.25 -5.15
C SER A 40 -18.42 10.73 -5.27
N THR A 41 -18.34 11.24 -6.49
CA THR A 41 -18.27 12.70 -6.67
C THR A 41 -19.63 13.25 -6.29
N GLU A 42 -19.68 14.06 -5.24
CA GLU A 42 -20.89 14.77 -4.78
C GLU A 42 -21.46 15.60 -5.94
N ASP A 43 -22.45 15.03 -6.64
CA ASP A 43 -23.38 15.53 -7.69
C ASP A 43 -23.55 14.44 -8.76
N ASP A 44 -24.36 13.40 -8.46
CA ASP A 44 -24.92 12.41 -9.41
C ASP A 44 -23.99 11.90 -10.55
N GLY A 45 -22.70 11.78 -10.25
CA GLY A 45 -21.65 11.40 -11.19
C GLY A 45 -21.31 9.92 -11.13
N PRO A 46 -20.78 9.31 -12.21
CA PRO A 46 -20.41 7.90 -12.22
C PRO A 46 -19.38 7.63 -11.12
N VAL A 47 -19.70 6.66 -10.26
CA VAL A 47 -18.80 6.14 -9.22
C VAL A 47 -17.46 5.78 -9.87
N ARG A 48 -16.38 6.46 -9.50
CA ARG A 48 -15.03 6.13 -9.97
C ARG A 48 -14.23 5.52 -8.83
N SER A 49 -13.57 4.41 -9.12
CA SER A 49 -12.59 3.82 -8.20
C SER A 49 -11.54 4.85 -7.80
N LEU A 50 -11.16 4.86 -6.52
CA LEU A 50 -10.06 5.69 -6.04
C LEU A 50 -8.79 5.33 -6.82
N THR A 51 -8.23 6.30 -7.52
CA THR A 51 -6.94 6.13 -8.21
C THR A 51 -5.80 6.56 -7.30
N LEU A 52 -4.60 6.01 -7.52
CA LEU A 52 -3.38 6.48 -6.84
C LEU A 52 -3.13 7.98 -7.04
N TYR A 53 -3.47 8.49 -8.23
CA TYR A 53 -3.35 9.91 -8.54
C TYR A 53 -4.29 10.77 -7.68
N SER A 54 -5.58 10.40 -7.60
CA SER A 54 -6.55 11.13 -6.78
C SER A 54 -6.23 11.04 -5.28
N LEU A 55 -5.70 9.91 -4.80
CA LEU A 55 -5.22 9.78 -3.42
C LEU A 55 -4.02 10.69 -3.15
N ALA A 56 -3.04 10.74 -4.07
CA ALA A 56 -1.89 11.63 -3.94
C ALA A 56 -2.32 13.10 -3.87
N GLN A 57 -3.23 13.52 -4.76
CA GLN A 57 -3.76 14.88 -4.77
C GLN A 57 -4.52 15.21 -3.49
N HIS A 58 -5.34 14.29 -2.98
CA HIS A 58 -6.04 14.49 -1.72
C HIS A 58 -5.08 14.65 -0.54
N LEU A 59 -4.04 13.80 -0.45
CA LEU A 59 -3.02 13.90 0.59
C LEU A 59 -2.23 15.21 0.53
N GLU A 60 -1.85 15.65 -0.67
CA GLU A 60 -1.14 16.92 -0.88
C GLU A 60 -1.96 18.13 -0.40
N LEU A 61 -3.27 18.12 -0.62
CA LEU A 61 -4.18 19.19 -0.21
C LEU A 61 -4.50 19.15 1.29
N ALA A 62 -4.81 17.97 1.84
CA ALA A 62 -5.27 17.82 3.22
C ALA A 62 -4.11 17.74 4.23
N TYR A 63 -2.93 17.28 3.80
CA TYR A 63 -1.77 17.03 4.64
C TYR A 63 -0.48 17.55 3.96
N PRO A 64 -0.34 18.87 3.75
CA PRO A 64 0.77 19.45 2.98
C PRO A 64 2.16 19.18 3.58
N ASP A 65 2.24 18.90 4.88
CA ASP A 65 3.48 18.57 5.58
C ASP A 65 3.89 17.09 5.44
N VAL A 66 3.07 16.25 4.82
CA VAL A 66 3.35 14.82 4.65
C VAL A 66 4.01 14.59 3.29
N PRO A 67 5.31 14.26 3.25
CA PRO A 67 6.03 14.12 1.98
C PRO A 67 5.63 12.82 1.30
N ILE A 68 4.83 12.93 0.25
CA ILE A 68 4.45 11.79 -0.58
C ILE A 68 4.25 12.20 -2.04
N SER A 69 4.64 11.33 -2.96
CA SER A 69 4.39 11.48 -4.39
C SER A 69 3.62 10.28 -4.92
N GLN A 70 3.05 10.39 -6.12
CA GLN A 70 2.37 9.26 -6.77
C GLN A 70 3.30 8.04 -6.91
N SER A 71 4.57 8.23 -7.30
CA SER A 71 5.55 7.14 -7.35
C SER A 71 5.93 6.60 -5.97
N GLY A 72 5.81 7.42 -4.92
CA GLY A 72 5.93 6.99 -3.53
C GLY A 72 4.78 6.05 -3.15
N LEU A 73 3.53 6.46 -3.42
CA LEU A 73 2.35 5.62 -3.17
C LEU A 73 2.37 4.32 -3.96
N TYR A 74 2.81 4.35 -5.23
CA TYR A 74 2.98 3.14 -6.04
C TYR A 74 3.91 2.14 -5.35
N ARG A 75 5.11 2.58 -4.94
CA ARG A 75 6.05 1.72 -4.21
C ARG A 75 5.48 1.16 -2.91
N LEU A 76 4.67 1.95 -2.21
CA LEU A 76 4.01 1.50 -0.98
C LEU A 76 2.95 0.42 -1.26
N ILE A 77 2.09 0.60 -2.27
CA ILE A 77 1.09 -0.41 -2.68
C ILE A 77 1.75 -1.71 -3.14
N HIS A 78 2.93 -1.63 -3.75
CA HIS A 78 3.68 -2.81 -4.18
C HIS A 78 4.61 -3.40 -3.11
N GLY A 79 4.65 -2.84 -1.90
CA GLY A 79 5.50 -3.33 -0.80
C GLY A 79 6.99 -3.07 -1.00
N GLU A 80 7.35 -2.18 -1.93
CA GLU A 80 8.73 -1.80 -2.27
C GLU A 80 9.29 -0.71 -1.36
N ALA A 81 8.45 -0.08 -0.54
CA ALA A 81 8.82 0.96 0.41
C ALA A 81 8.21 0.73 1.79
N ILE A 82 8.87 1.24 2.83
CA ILE A 82 8.28 1.33 4.17
C ILE A 82 7.59 2.70 4.29
N PRO A 83 6.33 2.76 4.77
CA PRO A 83 5.68 4.02 5.09
C PRO A 83 6.33 4.73 6.27
N ARG A 84 6.31 6.07 6.27
CA ARG A 84 6.64 6.85 7.45
C ARG A 84 5.43 6.95 8.38
N LEU A 85 5.66 7.20 9.67
CA LEU A 85 4.59 7.30 10.67
C LEU A 85 3.60 8.44 10.37
N ASP A 86 4.10 9.60 9.93
CA ASP A 86 3.28 10.74 9.51
C ASP A 86 2.29 10.36 8.39
N LEU A 87 2.78 9.63 7.39
CA LEU A 87 1.96 9.11 6.29
C LEU A 87 0.94 8.06 6.75
N ILE A 88 1.30 7.16 7.67
CA ILE A 88 0.35 6.18 8.24
C ILE A 88 -0.82 6.92 8.90
N VAL A 89 -0.53 7.95 9.70
CA VAL A 89 -1.57 8.74 10.39
C VAL A 89 -2.44 9.50 9.39
N ALA A 90 -1.84 10.07 8.34
CA ALA A 90 -2.60 10.77 7.30
C ALA A 90 -3.53 9.82 6.54
N LEU A 91 -3.03 8.67 6.09
CA LEU A 91 -3.82 7.67 5.38
C LEU A 91 -4.96 7.12 6.25
N ALA A 92 -4.68 6.86 7.53
CA ALA A 92 -5.68 6.42 8.50
C ALA A 92 -6.88 7.37 8.56
N ARG A 93 -6.63 8.68 8.57
CA ARG A 93 -7.69 9.70 8.54
C ARG A 93 -8.40 9.79 7.19
N VAL A 94 -7.68 9.64 6.08
CA VAL A 94 -8.29 9.67 4.73
C VAL A 94 -9.26 8.51 4.53
N PHE A 95 -8.92 7.33 5.04
CA PHE A 95 -9.74 6.12 4.91
C PHE A 95 -10.67 5.87 6.11
N ASP A 96 -10.70 6.78 7.09
CA ASP A 96 -11.48 6.65 8.33
C ASP A 96 -11.24 5.32 9.08
N VAL A 97 -9.97 4.91 9.18
CA VAL A 97 -9.52 3.73 9.94
C VAL A 97 -8.57 4.12 11.05
N ALA A 98 -8.39 3.24 12.03
CA ALA A 98 -7.37 3.41 13.06
C ALA A 98 -5.96 3.21 12.47
N PRO A 99 -4.91 3.96 12.90
CA PRO A 99 -3.54 3.77 12.41
C PRO A 99 -3.01 2.34 12.55
N GLU A 100 -3.46 1.62 13.58
CA GLU A 100 -3.09 0.24 13.87
C GLU A 100 -3.50 -0.73 12.75
N TYR A 101 -4.49 -0.36 11.94
CA TYR A 101 -4.94 -1.12 10.78
C TYR A 101 -3.78 -1.41 9.81
N PHE A 102 -2.87 -0.44 9.65
CA PHE A 102 -1.75 -0.51 8.72
C PHE A 102 -0.57 -1.34 9.22
N ILE A 103 -0.55 -1.72 10.50
CA ILE A 103 0.55 -2.47 11.14
C ILE A 103 0.11 -3.84 11.67
N THR A 104 -1.19 -4.10 11.68
CA THR A 104 -1.76 -5.35 12.21
C THR A 104 -2.18 -6.25 11.06
N GLU A 105 -1.63 -7.46 11.03
CA GLU A 105 -2.11 -8.48 10.09
C GLU A 105 -3.60 -8.77 10.35
N PRO A 106 -4.41 -8.99 9.31
CA PRO A 106 -5.74 -9.51 9.51
C PRO A 106 -5.59 -10.84 10.25
N ASN A 107 -6.14 -10.92 11.46
CA ASN A 107 -6.23 -12.19 12.18
C ASN A 107 -6.75 -13.24 11.20
N GLN A 108 -5.92 -14.25 10.93
CA GLN A 108 -6.25 -15.41 10.09
C GLN A 108 -7.44 -16.17 10.65
#